data_AF-A0A067DR70-F1
#
_entry.id   AF-A0A067DR70-F1
#
_cell.length_a   1.000
_cell.length_b   1.000
_cell.length_c   1.000
_cell.angle_alpha   90.00
_cell.angle_beta   90.00
_cell.angle_gamma   90.00
#
_symmetry.space_group_name_H-M   'P 1'
#
loop_
_entity.id
_entity.type
_entity.pdbx_description
1 polymer ?
#
loop_
_entity_poly.entity_id
_entity_poly.type
_entity_poly.pdbx_seq_one_letter_code
_entity_poly.pdbx_strand_id
1 'polypeptide(L)'
;MDLYRSNNFTGEKLREKNLSWVDIFEEIPVKVSNSALISAFMTELEPDTPVTQRDYDRLQLSSSPFLERNMEFLIECMDDLSVEQQKFQFYYRSLTRQQAQQQSWLQKRRDENKARKAAGEEPLPEEDPSNPIFKPIPEPPRLESFLIANRIANYCNQINGVTGQSFSRLYLTKALHDN
;
A
#
# COMPACT_ATOMS: atom_id res chain seq x y z
N MET A 1 10.67 -11.23 -6.77
CA MET A 1 10.35 -11.52 -8.19
C MET A 1 9.53 -12.80 -8.41
N ASP A 2 9.70 -13.85 -7.61
CA ASP A 2 8.98 -15.13 -7.85
C ASP A 2 7.45 -15.05 -7.71
N LEU A 3 6.94 -14.19 -6.82
CA LEU A 3 5.49 -13.99 -6.67
C LEU A 3 4.87 -13.36 -7.91
N TYR A 4 5.52 -12.34 -8.47
CA TYR A 4 5.09 -11.70 -9.71
C TYR A 4 5.11 -12.68 -10.88
N ARG A 5 6.17 -13.52 -10.97
CA ARG A 5 6.26 -14.58 -12.00
C ARG A 5 5.11 -15.59 -11.93
N SER A 6 4.61 -15.86 -10.72
CA SER A 6 3.53 -16.82 -10.50
C SER A 6 2.13 -16.18 -10.48
N ASN A 7 2.03 -14.86 -10.62
CA ASN A 7 0.80 -14.04 -10.49
C ASN A 7 -0.08 -14.37 -9.27
N ASN A 8 0.52 -14.86 -8.19
CA ASN A 8 -0.19 -15.38 -7.03
C ASN A 8 -0.08 -14.43 -5.84
N PHE A 9 -0.82 -13.32 -5.88
CA PHE A 9 -0.89 -12.32 -4.81
C PHE A 9 -2.05 -12.56 -3.83
N THR A 10 -2.19 -13.80 -3.36
CA THR A 10 -3.18 -14.17 -2.33
C THR A 10 -2.66 -13.81 -0.94
N GLY A 11 -3.57 -13.60 0.01
CA GLY A 11 -3.23 -13.24 1.38
C GLY A 11 -2.37 -14.29 2.09
N GLU A 12 -2.58 -15.56 1.78
CA GLU A 12 -1.81 -16.66 2.35
C GLU A 12 -0.35 -16.63 1.91
N LYS A 13 -0.08 -16.49 0.61
CA LYS A 13 1.29 -16.48 0.07
C LYS A 13 2.08 -15.23 0.46
N LEU A 14 1.38 -14.09 0.62
CA LEU A 14 1.99 -12.87 1.15
C LEU A 14 2.37 -13.03 2.63
N ARG A 15 1.52 -13.70 3.43
CA ARG A 15 1.82 -14.00 4.84
C ARG A 15 2.94 -15.02 4.98
N GLU A 16 2.97 -16.07 4.16
CA GLU A 16 4.06 -17.06 4.15
C GLU A 16 5.41 -16.43 3.86
N LYS A 17 5.45 -15.45 2.95
CA LYS A 17 6.67 -14.72 2.59
C LYS A 17 6.94 -13.50 3.47
N ASN A 18 6.09 -13.22 4.47
CA ASN A 18 6.17 -12.04 5.34
C ASN A 18 6.38 -10.72 4.58
N LEU A 19 5.75 -10.57 3.41
CA LEU A 19 5.89 -9.35 2.61
C LEU A 19 4.87 -8.31 3.02
N SER A 20 5.36 -7.12 3.38
CA SER A 20 4.54 -5.94 3.64
C SER A 20 4.52 -5.01 2.42
N TRP A 21 3.68 -3.97 2.48
CA TRP A 21 3.64 -2.89 1.49
C TRP A 21 4.95 -2.07 1.43
N VAL A 22 5.73 -2.11 2.52
CA VAL A 22 7.04 -1.44 2.61
C VAL A 22 8.08 -2.15 1.76
N ASP A 23 8.07 -3.47 1.74
CA ASP A 23 9.10 -4.31 1.10
C ASP A 23 8.91 -4.45 -0.41
N ILE A 24 7.92 -3.75 -0.99
CA ILE A 24 7.63 -3.80 -2.44
C ILE A 24 8.67 -3.02 -3.23
N PHE A 25 9.14 -1.90 -2.68
CA PHE A 25 10.11 -1.03 -3.32
C PHE A 25 11.36 -0.92 -2.46
N GLU A 26 12.51 -0.98 -3.11
CA GLU A 26 13.81 -0.74 -2.49
C GLU A 26 14.36 0.60 -3.00
N GLU A 27 14.66 1.52 -2.09
CA GLU A 27 15.28 2.80 -2.43
C GLU A 27 16.78 2.61 -2.64
N ILE A 28 17.26 2.88 -3.86
CA ILE A 28 18.69 2.80 -4.19
C ILE A 28 19.34 4.17 -3.95
N PRO A 29 20.33 4.29 -3.05
CA PRO A 29 20.95 5.57 -2.75
C PRO A 29 21.80 6.05 -3.94
N VAL A 30 21.51 7.26 -4.42
CA VAL A 30 22.28 7.91 -5.49
C VAL A 30 23.54 8.53 -4.88
N LYS A 31 24.71 8.02 -5.28
CA LYS A 31 26.01 8.59 -4.92
C LYS A 31 26.60 9.34 -6.11
N VAL A 32 26.80 10.65 -5.96
CA VAL A 32 27.47 11.47 -6.98
C VAL A 32 28.96 11.52 -6.64
N SER A 33 29.81 11.02 -7.55
CA SER A 33 31.27 11.07 -7.43
C SER A 33 31.85 11.90 -8.57
N ASN A 34 32.55 12.99 -8.25
CA ASN A 34 33.23 13.82 -9.23
C ASN A 34 34.72 13.43 -9.31
N SER A 35 35.29 13.51 -10.51
CA SER A 35 36.75 13.41 -10.69
C SER A 35 37.43 14.68 -10.20
N ALA A 36 38.72 14.59 -9.83
CA ALA A 36 39.47 15.74 -9.34
C ALA A 36 39.49 16.93 -10.33
N LEU A 37 39.48 16.66 -11.64
CA LEU A 37 39.41 17.69 -12.68
C LEU A 37 38.05 18.39 -12.71
N ILE A 38 36.95 17.64 -12.54
CA ILE A 38 35.60 18.23 -12.47
C ILE A 38 35.50 19.09 -11.21
N SER A 39 36.07 18.66 -10.08
CA SER A 39 36.11 19.48 -8.87
C SER A 39 36.90 20.78 -9.06
N ALA A 40 38.08 20.71 -9.68
CA ALA A 40 38.89 21.91 -9.97
C ALA A 40 38.15 22.86 -10.93
N PHE A 41 37.50 22.32 -11.96
CA PHE A 41 36.69 23.09 -12.89
C PHE A 41 35.48 23.74 -12.22
N MET A 42 34.79 23.03 -11.31
CA MET A 42 33.68 23.60 -10.55
C MET A 42 34.11 24.75 -9.65
N THR A 43 35.32 24.69 -9.06
CA THR A 43 35.88 25.79 -8.27
C THR A 43 36.18 27.02 -9.13
N GLU A 44 36.64 26.84 -10.37
CA GLU A 44 36.83 27.96 -11.31
C GLU A 44 35.50 28.58 -11.77
N LEU A 45 34.43 27.77 -11.82
CA LEU A 45 33.09 28.21 -12.20
C LEU A 45 32.29 28.87 -11.06
N GLU A 46 32.83 28.86 -9.83
CA GLU A 46 32.13 29.35 -8.65
C GLU A 46 32.06 30.89 -8.69
N PRO A 47 30.88 31.50 -8.54
CA PRO A 47 30.76 32.95 -8.64
C PRO A 47 31.41 33.65 -7.44
N ASP A 48 32.02 34.82 -7.65
CA ASP A 48 32.62 35.65 -6.59
C ASP A 48 31.59 36.11 -5.52
N THR A 49 30.30 36.01 -5.82
CA THR A 49 29.22 36.40 -4.90
C THR A 49 28.85 35.24 -3.95
N PRO A 50 28.78 35.48 -2.63
CA PRO A 50 28.45 34.44 -1.66
C PRO A 50 26.99 33.97 -1.71
N VAL A 51 26.13 34.64 -2.48
CA VAL A 51 24.70 34.31 -2.60
C VAL A 51 24.33 34.26 -4.07
N THR A 52 23.71 33.16 -4.49
CA THR A 52 23.20 32.99 -5.85
C THR A 52 21.68 33.15 -5.90
N GLN A 53 21.13 33.38 -7.09
CA GLN A 53 19.68 33.42 -7.29
C GLN A 53 18.98 32.16 -6.77
N ARG A 54 19.63 30.99 -6.87
CA ARG A 54 19.09 29.72 -6.37
C ARG A 54 18.96 29.68 -4.86
N ASP A 55 19.77 30.43 -4.13
CA ASP A 55 19.68 30.51 -2.67
C ASP A 55 18.46 31.34 -2.26
N TYR A 56 18.11 32.38 -3.02
CA TYR A 56 16.85 33.10 -2.86
C TYR A 56 15.63 32.23 -3.21
N ASP A 57 15.71 31.42 -4.27
CA ASP A 57 14.62 30.51 -4.64
C ASP A 57 14.34 29.47 -3.54
N ARG A 58 15.37 29.00 -2.83
CA ARG A 58 15.24 28.12 -1.66
C ARG A 58 14.56 28.80 -0.46
N LEU A 59 14.59 30.12 -0.37
CA LEU A 59 13.94 30.88 0.71
C LEU A 59 12.50 31.29 0.37
N GLN A 60 12.00 30.95 -0.81
CA GLN A 60 10.61 31.25 -1.16
C GLN A 60 9.63 30.57 -0.20
N LEU A 61 8.69 31.36 0.31
CA LEU A 61 7.63 30.93 1.23
C LEU A 61 6.38 30.42 0.49
N SER A 62 6.24 30.72 -0.80
CA SER A 62 5.11 30.30 -1.62
C SER A 62 5.24 28.83 -2.04
N SER A 63 4.87 27.91 -1.14
CA SER A 63 4.84 26.46 -1.42
C SER A 63 3.43 25.93 -1.73
N SER A 64 2.42 26.81 -1.82
CA SER A 64 1.00 26.40 -1.86
C SER A 64 0.61 25.53 -3.05
N PRO A 65 1.05 25.78 -4.30
CA PRO A 65 0.59 24.98 -5.46
C PRO A 65 1.10 23.54 -5.42
N PHE A 66 2.30 23.33 -4.84
CA PHE A 66 2.85 21.99 -4.68
C PHE A 66 2.09 21.21 -3.61
N LEU A 67 1.78 21.85 -2.47
CA LEU A 67 1.04 21.20 -1.39
C LEU A 67 -0.38 20.83 -1.82
N GLU A 68 -1.08 21.76 -2.47
CA GLU A 68 -2.45 21.57 -2.98
C GLU A 68 -2.52 20.36 -3.91
N ARG A 69 -1.63 20.31 -4.91
CA ARG A 69 -1.60 19.19 -5.86
C ARG A 69 -1.21 17.85 -5.23
N ASN A 70 -0.31 17.85 -4.23
CA ASN A 70 0.00 16.62 -3.49
C ASN A 70 -1.19 16.15 -2.65
N MET A 71 -1.96 17.07 -2.07
CA MET A 71 -3.20 16.73 -1.37
C MET A 71 -4.26 16.20 -2.33
N GLU A 72 -4.42 16.79 -3.51
CA GLU A 72 -5.32 16.27 -4.55
C GLU A 72 -4.96 14.82 -4.93
N PHE A 73 -3.69 14.54 -5.19
CA PHE A 73 -3.24 13.18 -5.51
C PHE A 73 -3.39 12.19 -4.35
N LEU A 74 -3.21 12.67 -3.12
CA LEU A 74 -3.44 11.85 -1.92
C LEU A 74 -4.93 11.47 -1.81
N ILE A 75 -5.84 12.42 -2.05
CA ILE A 75 -7.29 12.17 -2.03
C ILE A 75 -7.67 11.14 -3.08
N GLU A 76 -7.18 11.29 -4.32
CA GLU A 76 -7.41 10.31 -5.39
C GLU A 76 -6.95 8.89 -4.99
N CYS A 77 -5.77 8.77 -4.39
CA CYS A 77 -5.28 7.46 -3.93
C CYS A 77 -6.10 6.88 -2.77
N MET A 78 -6.68 7.72 -1.91
CA MET A 78 -7.57 7.25 -0.85
C MET A 78 -8.89 6.74 -1.41
N ASP A 79 -9.43 7.37 -2.46
CA ASP A 79 -10.61 6.89 -3.16
C ASP A 79 -10.35 5.55 -3.86
N ASP A 80 -9.20 5.40 -4.54
CA ASP A 80 -8.78 4.12 -5.12
C ASP A 80 -8.66 3.02 -4.06
N LEU A 81 -8.06 3.34 -2.90
CA LEU A 81 -7.96 2.40 -1.79
C LEU A 81 -9.34 1.98 -1.25
N SER A 82 -10.29 2.92 -1.18
CA SER A 82 -11.67 2.65 -0.78
C SER A 82 -12.35 1.67 -1.74
N VAL A 83 -12.15 1.84 -3.05
CA VAL A 83 -12.67 0.91 -4.07
C VAL A 83 -12.07 -0.48 -3.92
N GLU A 84 -10.74 -0.60 -3.74
CA GLU A 84 -10.11 -1.89 -3.47
C GLU A 84 -10.62 -2.53 -2.18
N GLN A 85 -10.80 -1.73 -1.12
CA GLN A 85 -11.32 -2.23 0.15
C GLN A 85 -12.75 -2.76 0.01
N GLN A 86 -13.60 -2.12 -0.81
CA GLN A 86 -14.94 -2.62 -1.09
C GLN A 86 -14.91 -4.02 -1.73
N LYS A 87 -13.97 -4.30 -2.65
CA LYS A 87 -13.81 -5.64 -3.25
C LYS A 87 -13.55 -6.71 -2.17
N PHE A 88 -12.68 -6.42 -1.21
CA PHE A 88 -12.44 -7.32 -0.07
C PHE A 88 -13.67 -7.46 0.83
N GLN A 89 -14.41 -6.37 1.08
CA GLN A 89 -15.66 -6.45 1.85
C GLN A 89 -16.70 -7.36 1.18
N PHE A 90 -16.86 -7.28 -0.15
CA PHE A 90 -17.72 -8.19 -0.90
C PHE A 90 -17.23 -9.64 -0.79
N TYR A 91 -15.93 -9.88 -0.92
CA TYR A 91 -15.34 -11.21 -0.74
C TYR A 91 -15.64 -11.80 0.65
N TYR A 92 -15.39 -11.06 1.74
CA TYR A 92 -15.66 -11.53 3.10
C TYR A 92 -17.14 -11.79 3.36
N ARG A 93 -18.04 -10.96 2.83
CA ARG A 93 -19.49 -11.19 2.92
C ARG A 93 -19.90 -12.49 2.22
N SER A 94 -19.37 -12.74 1.03
CA SER A 94 -19.64 -13.97 0.27
C SER A 94 -19.09 -15.20 0.99
N LEU A 95 -17.87 -15.12 1.52
CA LEU A 95 -17.22 -16.16 2.32
C LEU A 95 -18.05 -16.50 3.57
N THR A 96 -18.48 -15.48 4.32
CA THR A 96 -19.29 -15.66 5.54
C THR A 96 -20.62 -16.35 5.22
N ARG A 97 -21.29 -15.96 4.13
CA ARG A 97 -22.52 -16.61 3.67
C ARG A 97 -22.27 -18.07 3.29
N GLN A 98 -21.17 -18.36 2.58
CA GLN A 98 -20.81 -19.71 2.20
C GLN A 98 -20.52 -20.59 3.43
N GLN A 99 -19.74 -20.10 4.39
CA GLN A 99 -19.44 -20.80 5.63
C GLN A 99 -20.71 -21.12 6.43
N ALA A 100 -21.66 -20.17 6.51
CA ALA A 100 -22.94 -20.41 7.18
C ALA A 100 -23.78 -21.49 6.47
N GLN A 101 -23.79 -21.50 5.13
CA GLN A 101 -24.46 -22.54 4.35
C GLN A 101 -23.81 -23.91 4.52
N GLN A 102 -22.47 -23.97 4.51
CA GLN A 102 -21.70 -25.18 4.77
C GLN A 102 -22.01 -25.75 6.16
N GLN A 103 -21.98 -24.92 7.21
CA GLN A 103 -22.29 -25.35 8.57
C GLN A 103 -23.73 -25.85 8.71
N SER A 104 -24.70 -25.16 8.11
CA SER A 104 -26.10 -25.63 8.13
C SER A 104 -26.27 -26.95 7.40
N TRP A 105 -25.60 -27.14 6.25
CA TRP A 105 -25.63 -28.39 5.50
C TRP A 105 -24.98 -29.54 6.27
N LEU A 106 -23.80 -29.30 6.86
CA LEU A 106 -23.08 -30.27 7.68
C LEU A 106 -23.88 -30.66 8.92
N GLN A 107 -24.55 -29.71 9.57
CA GLN A 107 -25.42 -29.98 10.72
C GLN A 107 -26.57 -30.91 10.33
N LYS A 108 -27.29 -30.59 9.24
CA LYS A 108 -28.37 -31.45 8.72
C LYS A 108 -27.86 -32.86 8.37
N ARG A 109 -26.68 -32.96 7.76
CA ARG A 109 -26.06 -34.24 7.41
C ARG A 109 -25.66 -35.05 8.62
N ARG A 110 -25.13 -34.41 9.67
CA ARG A 110 -24.82 -35.08 10.94
C ARG A 110 -26.07 -35.63 11.61
N ASP A 111 -27.17 -34.88 11.58
CA ASP A 111 -28.43 -35.32 12.17
C ASP A 111 -29.06 -36.47 11.36
N GLU A 112 -28.97 -36.44 10.03
CA GLU A 112 -29.37 -37.56 9.15
C GLU A 112 -28.49 -38.81 9.37
N ASN A 113 -27.16 -38.64 9.46
CA ASN A 113 -26.23 -39.73 9.71
C ASN A 113 -26.44 -40.38 11.09
N LYS A 114 -26.81 -39.61 12.12
CA LYS A 114 -27.22 -40.16 13.43
C LYS A 114 -28.47 -41.02 13.32
N ALA A 115 -29.47 -40.58 12.55
CA ALA A 115 -30.71 -41.33 12.34
C ALA A 115 -30.45 -42.64 11.55
N ARG A 116 -29.63 -42.59 10.49
CA ARG A 116 -29.24 -43.77 9.71
C ARG A 116 -28.44 -44.79 10.52
N LYS A 117 -27.51 -44.31 11.36
CA LYS A 117 -26.76 -45.17 12.28
C LYS A 117 -27.67 -45.88 13.29
N ALA A 118 -28.72 -45.20 13.77
CA ALA A 118 -29.73 -45.82 14.63
C ALA A 118 -30.59 -46.86 13.89
N ALA A 119 -30.79 -46.70 12.58
CA ALA A 119 -31.48 -47.65 11.70
C ALA A 119 -30.59 -48.79 11.16
N GLY A 120 -29.28 -48.75 11.43
CA GLY A 120 -28.32 -49.76 10.97
C GLY A 120 -27.81 -49.58 9.54
N GLU A 121 -28.03 -48.42 8.91
CA GLU A 121 -27.52 -48.09 7.57
C GLU A 121 -26.15 -47.38 7.64
N GLU A 122 -25.35 -47.51 6.57
CA GLU A 122 -24.04 -46.84 6.48
C GLU A 122 -24.17 -45.31 6.38
N PRO A 123 -23.30 -44.53 7.06
CA PRO A 123 -23.33 -43.08 7.02
C PRO A 123 -23.06 -42.54 5.61
N LEU A 124 -23.79 -41.50 5.21
CA LEU A 124 -23.52 -40.81 3.95
C LEU A 124 -22.25 -39.93 4.10
N PRO A 125 -21.44 -39.79 3.02
CA PRO A 125 -20.26 -38.93 3.02
C PRO A 125 -20.58 -37.49 3.47
N GLU A 126 -19.76 -36.97 4.39
CA GLU A 126 -19.91 -35.64 4.98
C GLU A 126 -19.38 -34.49 4.09
N GLU A 127 -18.73 -34.79 2.98
CA GLU A 127 -18.37 -33.79 1.98
C GLU A 127 -18.70 -34.33 0.60
N ASP A 128 -19.58 -33.64 -0.12
CA ASP A 128 -19.85 -33.91 -1.52
C ASP A 128 -19.13 -32.83 -2.35
N PRO A 129 -17.98 -33.15 -2.98
CA PRO A 129 -17.22 -32.20 -3.81
C PRO A 129 -18.02 -31.64 -4.99
N SER A 130 -19.14 -32.28 -5.33
CA SER A 130 -20.05 -31.86 -6.40
C SER A 130 -20.97 -30.70 -5.99
N ASN A 131 -21.19 -30.50 -4.68
CA ASN A 131 -22.10 -29.47 -4.20
C ASN A 131 -21.46 -28.07 -4.32
N PRO A 132 -22.10 -27.12 -5.05
CA PRO A 132 -21.58 -25.77 -5.27
C PRO A 132 -21.19 -25.01 -3.99
N ILE A 133 -21.80 -25.37 -2.86
CA ILE A 133 -21.54 -24.76 -1.55
C ILE A 133 -20.10 -25.01 -1.07
N PHE A 134 -19.41 -26.06 -1.54
CA PHE A 134 -18.02 -26.37 -1.18
C PHE A 134 -16.98 -25.81 -2.14
N LYS A 135 -17.38 -25.15 -3.24
CA LYS A 135 -16.44 -24.56 -4.20
C LYS A 135 -15.76 -23.33 -3.59
N PRO A 136 -14.42 -23.26 -3.49
CA PRO A 136 -13.73 -22.10 -2.93
C PRO A 136 -14.06 -20.81 -3.69
N ILE A 137 -14.46 -19.76 -2.97
CA ILE A 137 -14.60 -18.42 -3.56
C ILE A 137 -13.18 -17.87 -3.80
N PRO A 138 -12.86 -17.42 -5.03
CA PRO A 138 -11.54 -16.88 -5.34
C PRO A 138 -11.28 -15.59 -4.54
N GLU A 139 -10.12 -15.51 -3.87
CA GLU A 139 -9.69 -14.30 -3.17
C GLU A 139 -9.27 -13.22 -4.19
N PRO A 140 -9.70 -11.96 -4.02
CA PRO A 140 -9.17 -10.87 -4.84
C PRO A 140 -7.66 -10.64 -4.57
N PRO A 141 -6.87 -10.27 -5.59
CA PRO A 141 -5.44 -10.05 -5.44
C PRO A 141 -5.15 -8.86 -4.51
N ARG A 142 -4.13 -8.97 -3.66
CA ARG A 142 -3.74 -7.89 -2.71
C ARG A 142 -2.69 -6.91 -3.24
N LEU A 143 -2.14 -7.16 -4.43
CA LEU A 143 -1.05 -6.36 -4.98
C LEU A 143 -1.44 -4.88 -5.12
N GLU A 144 -2.58 -4.60 -5.76
CA GLU A 144 -3.05 -3.23 -5.99
C GLU A 144 -3.22 -2.46 -4.69
N SER A 145 -3.81 -3.09 -3.67
CA SER A 145 -3.96 -2.48 -2.34
C SER A 145 -2.61 -2.12 -1.72
N PHE A 146 -1.59 -2.96 -1.87
CA PHE A 146 -0.26 -2.65 -1.35
C PHE A 146 0.47 -1.54 -2.15
N LEU A 147 0.27 -1.50 -3.48
CA LEU A 147 0.82 -0.43 -4.32
C LEU A 147 0.21 0.92 -3.97
N ILE A 148 -1.12 0.98 -3.81
CA ILE A 148 -1.83 2.20 -3.42
C ILE A 148 -1.39 2.66 -2.02
N ALA A 149 -1.23 1.72 -1.07
CA ALA A 149 -0.73 2.05 0.27
C ALA A 149 0.69 2.66 0.23
N ASN A 150 1.57 2.13 -0.62
CA ASN A 150 2.90 2.70 -0.80
C ASN A 150 2.85 4.12 -1.42
N ARG A 151 1.99 4.32 -2.42
CA ARG A 151 1.78 5.63 -3.05
C ARG A 151 1.26 6.66 -2.03
N ILE A 152 0.31 6.29 -1.18
CA ILE A 152 -0.16 7.12 -0.06
C ILE A 152 0.99 7.49 0.88
N ALA A 153 1.79 6.51 1.30
CA ALA A 153 2.94 6.76 2.17
C ALA A 153 3.95 7.73 1.53
N ASN A 154 4.20 7.60 0.23
CA ASN A 154 5.08 8.48 -0.53
C ASN A 154 4.55 9.93 -0.54
N TYR A 155 3.26 10.15 -0.83
CA TYR A 155 2.67 11.49 -0.77
C TYR A 155 2.71 12.07 0.66
N CYS A 156 2.46 11.27 1.69
CA CYS A 156 2.62 11.72 3.08
C CYS A 156 4.07 12.17 3.36
N ASN A 157 5.06 11.42 2.90
CA ASN A 157 6.48 11.79 3.06
C ASN A 157 6.82 13.09 2.32
N GLN A 158 6.31 13.29 1.10
CA GLN A 158 6.51 14.53 0.35
C GLN A 158 5.86 15.74 1.04
N ILE A 159 4.62 15.60 1.51
CA ILE A 159 3.89 16.64 2.24
C ILE A 159 4.64 17.00 3.53
N ASN A 160 5.09 16.00 4.29
CA ASN A 160 5.86 16.22 5.51
C ASN A 160 7.21 16.91 5.21
N GLY A 161 7.90 16.51 4.15
CA GLY A 161 9.16 17.10 3.73
C GLY A 161 9.02 18.58 3.36
N VAL A 162 8.00 18.92 2.56
CA VAL A 162 7.73 20.32 2.19
C VAL A 162 7.28 21.13 3.39
N THR A 163 6.36 20.60 4.19
CA THR A 163 5.86 21.30 5.39
C THR A 163 6.98 21.60 6.38
N GLY A 164 7.88 20.65 6.63
CA GLY A 164 9.05 20.85 7.51
C GLY A 164 10.00 21.93 6.98
N GLN A 165 10.26 21.95 5.67
CA GLN A 165 11.06 23.01 5.05
C GLN A 165 10.36 24.37 5.12
N SER A 166 9.06 24.45 4.82
CA SER A 166 8.29 25.68 4.89
C SER A 166 8.25 26.26 6.30
N PHE A 167 8.09 25.42 7.34
CA PHE A 167 8.19 25.87 8.73
C PHE A 167 9.57 26.46 9.04
N SER A 168 10.64 25.76 8.64
CA SER A 168 12.01 26.23 8.86
C SER A 168 12.25 27.60 8.22
N ARG A 169 11.78 27.80 6.98
CA ARG A 169 11.86 29.09 6.28
C ARG A 169 11.05 30.18 6.98
N LEU A 170 9.83 29.86 7.43
CA LEU A 170 8.95 30.81 8.11
C LEU A 170 9.55 31.31 9.43
N TYR A 171 10.16 30.41 10.23
CA TYR A 171 10.87 30.81 11.44
C TYR A 171 12.10 31.67 11.14
N LEU A 172 12.85 31.36 10.09
CA LEU A 172 14.00 32.15 9.64
C LEU A 172 13.57 33.56 9.23
N THR A 173 12.52 33.69 8.41
CA THR A 173 11.98 34.98 7.98
C THR A 173 11.42 35.78 9.15
N LYS A 174 10.77 35.11 10.12
CA LYS A 174 10.31 35.78 11.35
C LYS A 174 11.48 36.35 12.15
N ALA A 175 12.53 35.57 12.38
CA ALA A 175 13.71 36.04 13.11
C ALA A 175 14.42 37.21 12.40
N LEU A 176 14.38 37.24 11.05
CA LEU A 176 14.86 38.37 10.26
C LEU A 176 13.96 39.61 10.35
N HIS A 177 12.65 39.43 10.54
CA HIS A 177 11.70 40.54 10.65
C HIS A 177 11.67 41.17 12.05
N ASP A 178 11.91 40.36 13.09
CA ASP A 178 11.90 40.79 14.49
C ASP A 178 13.20 41.53 14.91
N ASN A 179 14.22 41.57 14.03
CA ASN A 179 15.49 42.31 14.18
C ASN A 179 15.43 43.65 13.44
#